data_AF-A0A9Q3VNY7-F1
#
_entry.id   AF-A0A9Q3VNY7-F1
#
_cell.length_a   1.000
_cell.length_b   1.000
_cell.length_c   1.000
_cell.angle_alpha   90.00
_cell.angle_beta   90.00
_cell.angle_gamma   90.00
#
_symmetry.space_group_name_H-M   'P 1'
#
loop_
_entity.id
_entity.type
_entity.pdbx_description
1 polymer ?
#
loop_
_entity_poly.entity_id
_entity_poly.type
_entity_poly.pdbx_seq_one_letter_code
_entity_poly.pdbx_strand_id
1 'polypeptide(L)'
;MGLRQVFYESWQMECCGTPFTVGDEVGWRLAPMAPKDVRTWGWDEARYAGLHRVEDHGGRGTSTTGRVQAIHVVHQVYEENGPGSRTFEPVPGERSLEPVDTCPKWFTRGKPSTGPGGRSRRRDAVGVLVALDVPGAAPPEPRDPF
;
A
#
# COMPACT_ATOMS: atom_id res chain seq x y z
N MET A 1 22.09 6.73 3.02
CA MET A 1 20.92 5.85 3.21
C MET A 1 19.74 6.75 3.45
N GLY A 2 18.70 6.61 2.62
CA GLY A 2 17.49 7.42 2.70
C GLY A 2 16.27 6.53 2.64
N LEU A 3 15.41 6.63 3.66
CA LEU A 3 14.20 5.82 3.77
C LEU A 3 13.14 6.31 2.78
N ARG A 4 12.55 5.39 2.02
CA ARG A 4 11.43 5.65 1.13
C ARG A 4 10.24 4.79 1.54
N GLN A 5 9.07 5.42 1.62
CA GLN A 5 7.81 4.69 1.72
C GLN A 5 7.39 4.24 0.32
N VAL A 6 7.13 2.94 0.17
CA VAL A 6 6.74 2.30 -1.09
C VAL A 6 5.47 1.50 -0.87
N PHE A 7 4.44 1.78 -1.66
CA PHE A 7 3.23 0.96 -1.72
C PHE A 7 3.35 -0.06 -2.86
N TYR A 8 3.19 -1.34 -2.54
CA TYR A 8 3.12 -2.42 -3.50
C TYR A 8 1.72 -3.01 -3.46
N GLU A 9 0.96 -2.79 -4.53
CA GLU A 9 -0.43 -3.22 -4.65
C GLU A 9 -0.58 -4.74 -4.62
N SER A 10 -1.67 -5.22 -4.00
CA SER A 10 -1.93 -6.65 -3.89
C SER A 10 -2.02 -7.33 -5.24
N TRP A 11 -2.71 -6.75 -6.23
CA TRP A 11 -2.87 -7.38 -7.54
C TRP A 11 -1.55 -7.51 -8.30
N GLN A 12 -0.63 -6.55 -8.17
CA GLN A 12 0.70 -6.66 -8.77
C GLN A 12 1.53 -7.73 -8.05
N MET A 13 1.49 -7.72 -6.71
CA MET A 13 2.16 -8.75 -5.90
C MET A 13 1.62 -10.15 -6.24
N GLU A 14 0.32 -10.32 -6.36
CA GLU A 14 -0.35 -11.59 -6.69
C GLU A 14 -0.02 -12.06 -8.12
N CYS A 15 -0.04 -11.15 -9.10
CA CYS A 15 0.16 -11.50 -10.50
C CYS A 15 1.64 -11.83 -10.82
N CYS A 16 2.55 -10.91 -10.49
CA CYS A 16 3.95 -11.00 -10.92
C CYS A 16 4.97 -10.81 -9.80
N GLY A 17 4.56 -10.29 -8.64
CA GLY A 17 5.48 -10.02 -7.54
C GLY A 17 6.07 -11.26 -6.90
N THR A 18 7.19 -11.07 -6.21
CA THR A 18 7.85 -12.09 -5.40
C THR A 18 7.77 -11.66 -3.94
N PRO A 19 7.27 -12.51 -3.03
CA PRO A 19 7.30 -12.24 -1.60
C PRO A 19 8.71 -11.91 -1.10
N PHE A 20 8.77 -11.02 -0.12
CA PHE A 20 10.00 -10.54 0.49
C PHE A 20 9.80 -10.40 2.00
N THR A 21 10.89 -10.38 2.74
CA THR A 21 10.94 -10.30 4.20
C THR A 21 11.70 -9.06 4.64
N VAL A 22 11.43 -8.57 5.85
CA VAL A 22 12.26 -7.56 6.50
C VAL A 22 13.72 -8.02 6.48
N GLY A 23 14.62 -7.12 6.07
CA GLY A 23 16.03 -7.39 5.88
C GLY A 23 16.43 -7.77 4.45
N ASP A 24 15.49 -8.18 3.59
CA ASP A 24 15.80 -8.53 2.20
C ASP A 24 16.28 -7.30 1.41
N GLU A 25 17.19 -7.54 0.47
CA GLU A 25 17.49 -6.56 -0.58
C GLU A 25 16.58 -6.83 -1.78
N VAL A 26 15.89 -5.78 -2.24
CA VAL A 26 14.91 -5.86 -3.31
C VAL A 26 15.21 -4.82 -4.38
N GLY A 27 14.90 -5.15 -5.63
CA GLY A 27 15.00 -4.25 -6.77
C GLY A 27 13.63 -4.04 -7.41
N TRP A 28 13.12 -2.81 -7.38
CA TRP A 28 11.80 -2.47 -7.91
C TRP A 28 11.87 -1.27 -8.85
N ARG A 29 10.92 -1.20 -9.79
CA ARG A 29 10.67 0.03 -10.52
C ARG A 29 9.71 0.89 -9.72
N LEU A 30 10.18 2.04 -9.23
CA LEU A 30 9.40 2.94 -8.39
C LEU A 30 8.93 4.17 -9.14
N ALA A 31 7.64 4.49 -9.04
CA ALA A 31 7.08 5.77 -9.50
C ALA A 31 6.59 6.60 -8.31
N PRO A 32 6.87 7.92 -8.28
CA PRO A 32 6.30 8.80 -7.28
C PRO A 32 4.77 8.86 -7.45
N MET A 33 4.04 8.85 -6.34
CA MET A 33 2.62 9.17 -6.33
C MET A 33 2.46 10.70 -6.24
N ALA A 34 1.74 11.28 -7.20
CA ALA A 34 1.41 12.71 -7.09
C ALA A 34 0.47 12.91 -5.90
N PRO A 35 0.46 14.08 -5.24
CA PRO A 35 -0.40 14.32 -4.08
C PRO A 35 -1.89 14.06 -4.36
N LYS A 36 -2.36 14.37 -5.59
CA LYS A 36 -3.72 14.04 -6.03
C LYS A 36 -4.01 12.53 -6.01
N ASP A 37 -3.02 11.70 -6.34
CA ASP A 37 -3.16 10.25 -6.40
C ASP A 37 -3.14 9.69 -4.98
N VAL A 38 -2.27 10.20 -4.11
CA VAL A 38 -2.26 9.89 -2.66
C VAL A 38 -3.66 10.08 -2.07
N ARG A 39 -4.28 11.25 -2.28
CA ARG A 39 -5.65 11.54 -1.83
C ARG A 39 -6.71 10.63 -2.47
N THR A 40 -6.64 10.46 -3.80
CA THR A 40 -7.61 9.63 -4.55
C THR A 40 -7.57 8.18 -4.07
N TRP A 41 -6.40 7.72 -3.67
CA TRP A 41 -6.18 6.40 -3.12
C TRP A 41 -6.41 6.35 -1.62
N GLY A 42 -7.00 7.38 -0.99
CA GLY A 42 -7.38 7.40 0.42
C GLY A 42 -6.21 7.43 1.41
N TRP A 43 -5.01 7.77 0.95
CA TRP A 43 -3.85 8.00 1.84
C TRP A 43 -3.91 9.42 2.41
N ASP A 44 -3.49 9.55 3.67
CA ASP A 44 -3.28 10.87 4.29
C ASP A 44 -2.10 11.58 3.62
N GLU A 45 -2.35 12.71 2.97
CA GLU A 45 -1.31 13.43 2.23
C GLU A 45 -0.20 13.98 3.13
N ALA A 46 -0.54 14.44 4.34
CA ALA A 46 0.44 14.99 5.27
C ALA A 46 1.40 13.91 5.77
N ARG A 47 0.88 12.70 6.02
CA ARG A 47 1.65 11.55 6.51
C ARG A 47 2.42 10.83 5.40
N TYR A 48 1.84 10.72 4.20
CA TYR A 48 2.40 9.93 3.09
C TYR A 48 2.87 10.81 1.92
N ALA A 49 3.25 12.05 2.20
CA ALA A 49 3.92 12.92 1.24
C ALA A 49 5.21 12.26 0.72
N GLY A 50 5.33 12.10 -0.59
CA GLY A 50 6.48 11.44 -1.22
C GLY A 50 6.39 9.91 -1.29
N LEU A 51 5.21 9.33 -1.05
CA LEU A 51 4.93 7.91 -1.29
C LEU A 51 5.28 7.52 -2.74
N HIS A 52 5.95 6.39 -2.88
CA HIS A 52 6.19 5.76 -4.18
C HIS A 52 5.30 4.54 -4.33
N ARG A 53 5.06 4.11 -5.57
CA ARG A 53 4.42 2.82 -5.87
C ARG A 53 5.30 1.98 -6.78
N VAL A 54 5.16 0.66 -6.67
CA VAL A 54 5.83 -0.29 -7.58
C VAL A 54 5.12 -0.29 -8.93
N GLU A 55 5.87 -0.27 -10.02
CA GLU A 55 5.36 -0.18 -11.40
C GLU A 55 5.91 -1.30 -12.29
N ASP A 56 5.26 -2.47 -12.25
CA ASP A 56 5.68 -3.65 -13.02
C ASP A 56 4.92 -3.82 -14.35
N HIS A 57 3.84 -3.05 -14.57
CA HIS A 57 2.93 -3.25 -15.72
C HIS A 57 2.90 -2.07 -16.72
N GLY A 58 4.07 -1.53 -17.05
CA GLY A 58 4.24 -0.57 -18.16
C GLY A 58 4.22 0.92 -17.78
N GLY A 59 4.13 1.23 -16.49
CA GLY A 59 4.32 2.58 -15.97
C GLY A 59 5.77 3.07 -16.12
N ARG A 60 5.94 4.40 -16.18
CA ARG A 60 7.27 5.03 -16.07
C ARG A 60 7.68 5.01 -14.60
N GLY A 61 8.84 4.44 -14.29
CA GLY A 61 9.43 4.49 -12.95
C GLY A 61 10.95 4.28 -12.99
N THR A 62 11.61 4.59 -11.90
CA THR A 62 13.06 4.49 -11.76
C THR A 62 13.42 3.17 -11.10
N SER A 63 14.33 2.42 -11.71
CA SER A 63 14.88 1.21 -11.11
C SER A 63 15.60 1.56 -9.82
N THR A 64 15.13 1.01 -8.70
CA THR A 64 15.59 1.33 -7.35
C THR A 64 15.86 0.03 -6.60
N THR A 65 17.07 -0.10 -6.07
CA THR A 65 17.43 -1.18 -5.16
C THR A 65 17.50 -0.63 -3.73
N GLY A 66 17.00 -1.39 -2.77
CA GLY A 66 17.07 -1.02 -1.36
C GLY A 66 16.84 -2.20 -0.43
N ARG A 67 17.09 -1.97 0.86
CA ARG A 67 16.85 -2.96 1.91
C ARG A 67 15.51 -2.73 2.59
N VAL A 68 14.71 -3.78 2.74
CA VAL A 68 13.42 -3.73 3.41
C VAL A 68 13.64 -3.55 4.92
N GLN A 69 13.12 -2.47 5.48
CA GLN A 69 13.23 -2.15 6.91
C GLN A 69 11.95 -2.49 7.68
N ALA A 70 10.79 -2.33 7.05
CA ALA A 70 9.50 -2.67 7.64
C ALA A 70 8.47 -2.96 6.56
N ILE A 71 7.49 -3.82 6.88
CA ILE A 71 6.38 -4.18 6.00
C ILE A 71 5.09 -4.05 6.81
N HIS A 72 4.10 -3.38 6.23
CA HIS A 72 2.75 -3.36 6.76
C HIS A 72 1.76 -3.81 5.69
N VAL A 73 0.94 -4.81 5.99
CA VAL A 73 -0.23 -5.11 5.16
C VAL A 73 -1.22 -3.96 5.30
N VAL A 74 -1.60 -3.39 4.16
CA VAL A 74 -2.57 -2.30 4.08
C VAL A 74 -3.95 -2.89 3.93
N HIS A 75 -4.83 -2.59 4.87
CA HIS A 75 -6.23 -3.00 4.81
C HIS A 75 -7.13 -1.80 4.59
N GLN A 76 -8.02 -1.91 3.61
CA GLN A 76 -9.03 -0.90 3.30
C GLN A 76 -10.42 -1.45 3.60
N VAL A 77 -11.21 -0.69 4.35
CA VAL A 77 -12.63 -0.98 4.49
C VAL A 77 -13.38 -0.40 3.30
N TYR A 78 -14.24 -1.21 2.71
CA TYR A 78 -15.15 -0.83 1.66
C TYR A 78 -16.59 -0.98 2.13
N GLU A 79 -17.46 -0.08 1.68
CA GLU A 79 -18.89 -0.13 1.91
C GLU A 79 -19.64 -0.10 0.57
N GLU A 80 -20.76 -0.79 0.53
CA GLU A 80 -21.66 -0.85 -0.59
C GLU A 80 -22.20 0.55 -0.98
N ASN A 81 -22.16 0.90 -2.27
CA ASN A 81 -22.69 2.16 -2.78
C ASN A 81 -24.23 2.07 -2.91
N GLY A 82 -24.92 2.02 -1.78
CA GLY A 82 -26.38 1.92 -1.65
C GLY A 82 -26.89 0.49 -1.40
N PRO A 83 -28.06 0.31 -0.75
CA PRO A 83 -28.56 -1.04 -0.43
C PRO A 83 -28.80 -1.91 -1.67
N GLY A 84 -28.19 -3.09 -1.71
CA GLY A 84 -28.31 -4.07 -2.81
C GLY A 84 -27.38 -3.81 -4.00
N SER A 85 -26.49 -2.83 -3.92
CA SER A 85 -25.49 -2.56 -4.96
C SER A 85 -24.42 -3.65 -5.05
N ARG A 86 -23.91 -3.87 -6.26
CA ARG A 86 -22.74 -4.73 -6.51
C ARG A 86 -21.43 -3.96 -6.47
N THR A 87 -21.48 -2.63 -6.31
CA THR A 87 -20.31 -1.77 -6.23
C THR A 87 -20.02 -1.39 -4.79
N PHE A 88 -18.73 -1.30 -4.50
CA PHE A 88 -18.20 -0.99 -3.19
C PHE A 88 -17.25 0.20 -3.33
N GLU A 89 -17.32 1.14 -2.39
CA GLU A 89 -16.46 2.31 -2.33
C GLU A 89 -15.59 2.26 -1.08
N PRO A 90 -14.33 2.73 -1.16
CA PRO A 90 -13.47 2.80 0.00
C PRO A 90 -14.07 3.78 1.01
N VAL A 91 -14.23 3.33 2.25
CA VAL A 91 -14.69 4.19 3.34
C VAL A 91 -13.54 5.13 3.72
N PRO A 92 -13.71 6.46 3.59
CA PRO A 92 -12.66 7.41 3.93
C PRO A 92 -12.21 7.26 5.39
N GLY A 93 -10.89 7.30 5.62
CA GLY A 93 -10.31 7.20 6.97
C GLY A 93 -10.28 5.77 7.55
N GLU A 94 -10.95 4.79 6.96
CA GLU A 94 -10.95 3.40 7.44
C GLU A 94 -9.90 2.55 6.73
N ARG A 95 -8.65 3.03 6.79
CA ARG A 95 -7.44 2.29 6.43
C ARG A 95 -6.69 1.90 7.68
N SER A 96 -6.20 0.67 7.72
CA SER A 96 -5.36 0.18 8.82
C SER A 96 -4.11 -0.50 8.29
N LEU A 97 -3.04 -0.41 9.08
CA LEU A 97 -1.75 -1.03 8.80
C LEU A 97 -1.55 -2.17 9.81
N GLU A 98 -1.20 -3.34 9.30
CA GLU A 98 -0.85 -4.50 10.12
C GLU A 98 0.64 -4.82 9.90
N PRO A 99 1.50 -4.70 10.93
CA PRO A 99 2.92 -5.02 10.79
C PRO A 99 3.11 -6.51 10.54
N VAL A 100 3.96 -6.84 9.58
CA VAL A 100 4.34 -8.23 9.25
C VAL A 100 5.84 -8.31 8.95
N ASP A 101 6.44 -9.47 9.20
CA ASP A 101 7.85 -9.68 8.85
C ASP A 101 8.02 -10.12 7.39
N THR A 102 7.00 -10.77 6.80
CA THR A 102 7.03 -11.27 5.43
C THR A 102 5.80 -10.81 4.65
N CYS A 103 6.02 -10.26 3.46
CA CYS A 103 4.97 -9.88 2.54
C CYS A 103 4.19 -11.12 2.05
N PRO A 104 2.86 -11.16 2.16
CA PRO A 104 2.09 -12.26 1.59
C PRO A 104 2.14 -12.22 0.06
N LYS A 105 2.12 -13.39 -0.57
CA LYS A 105 1.89 -13.51 -2.02
C LYS A 105 0.43 -13.26 -2.38
N TRP A 106 -0.48 -13.80 -1.57
CA TRP A 106 -1.92 -13.80 -1.81
C TRP A 106 -2.63 -13.02 -0.71
N PHE A 107 -3.35 -11.98 -1.10
CA PHE A 107 -4.01 -11.07 -0.17
C PHE A 107 -5.46 -11.50 0.02
N THR A 108 -5.88 -11.52 1.28
CA THR A 108 -7.24 -11.95 1.62
C THR A 108 -8.23 -10.81 1.38
N ARG A 109 -9.34 -11.12 0.70
CA ARG A 109 -10.53 -10.28 0.68
C ARG A 109 -11.43 -10.64 1.86
N GLY A 110 -11.92 -9.62 2.57
CA GLY A 110 -12.76 -9.82 3.73
C GLY A 110 -14.13 -10.38 3.33
N LYS A 111 -14.71 -11.21 4.20
CA LYS A 111 -16.12 -11.57 4.05
C LYS A 111 -16.98 -10.33 4.27
N PRO A 112 -18.03 -10.13 3.45
CA PRO A 112 -19.00 -9.08 3.71
C PRO A 112 -19.63 -9.22 5.10
N SER A 113 -19.86 -8.09 5.74
CA SER A 113 -20.44 -7.92 7.07
C SER A 113 -21.47 -6.81 7.04
N THR A 114 -22.44 -6.82 7.94
CA THR A 114 -23.46 -5.75 8.01
C THR A 114 -22.86 -4.50 8.63
N GLY A 115 -22.88 -3.40 7.88
CA GLY A 115 -22.44 -2.08 8.30
C GLY A 115 -23.58 -1.16 8.78
N PRO A 116 -23.24 0.10 9.10
CA PRO A 116 -24.22 1.12 9.46
C PRO A 116 -25.27 1.31 8.36
N GLY A 117 -26.53 1.41 8.74
CA GLY A 117 -27.65 1.55 7.78
C GLY A 117 -27.97 0.28 6.99
N GLY A 118 -27.46 -0.88 7.42
CA GLY A 118 -27.73 -2.17 6.77
C GLY A 118 -26.93 -2.43 5.49
N ARG A 119 -26.02 -1.52 5.11
CA ARG A 119 -25.17 -1.67 3.93
C ARG A 119 -24.07 -2.69 4.18
N SER A 120 -23.74 -3.45 3.14
CA SER A 120 -22.67 -4.44 3.21
C SER A 120 -21.29 -3.77 3.30
N ARG A 121 -20.42 -4.26 4.20
CA ARG A 121 -19.05 -3.79 4.38
C ARG A 121 -18.06 -4.94 4.32
N ARG A 122 -16.88 -4.71 3.76
CA ARG A 122 -15.77 -5.68 3.80
C ARG A 122 -14.44 -4.99 4.03
N ARG A 123 -13.51 -5.71 4.66
CA ARG A 123 -12.14 -5.24 4.89
C ARG A 123 -11.20 -6.10 4.03
N ASP A 124 -10.61 -5.48 3.02
CA ASP A 124 -9.72 -6.17 2.08
C ASP A 124 -8.28 -5.79 2.35
N ALA A 125 -7.37 -6.76 2.26
CA ALA A 125 -5.95 -6.49 2.18
C ALA A 125 -5.62 -6.05 0.73
N VAL A 126 -5.18 -4.81 0.56
CA VAL A 126 -5.04 -4.13 -0.75
C VAL A 126 -3.60 -3.99 -1.22
N GLY A 127 -2.64 -4.41 -0.40
CA GLY A 127 -1.21 -4.38 -0.71
C GLY A 127 -0.36 -4.27 0.54
N VAL A 128 0.90 -3.91 0.37
CA VAL A 128 1.83 -3.63 1.46
C VAL A 128 2.43 -2.25 1.36
N LEU A 129 2.58 -1.58 2.50
CA LEU A 129 3.39 -0.39 2.67
C LEU A 129 4.76 -0.81 3.21
N VAL A 130 5.81 -0.43 2.50
CA VAL A 130 7.18 -0.85 2.77
C VAL A 130 8.02 0.37 3.10
N ALA A 131 8.78 0.29 4.20
CA ALA A 131 9.88 1.21 4.44
C ALA A 131 11.14 0.63 3.79
N LEU A 132 11.62 1.25 2.71
CA LEU A 132 12.74 0.80 1.90
C LEU A 132 13.94 1.72 2.13
N ASP A 133 15.05 1.20 2.65
CA ASP A 133 16.29 1.95 2.77
C ASP A 133 17.06 1.92 1.45
N VAL A 134 17.19 3.09 0.82
CA VAL A 134 17.81 3.23 -0.50
C VAL A 134 19.21 3.85 -0.39
N PRO A 135 20.25 3.19 -0.90
CA PRO A 135 21.60 3.75 -0.99
C PRO A 135 21.64 5.04 -1.82
N GLY A 136 22.37 6.04 -1.34
CA GLY A 136 22.55 7.32 -2.04
C GLY A 136 21.29 8.21 -2.14
N ALA A 137 20.14 7.77 -1.63
CA ALA A 137 18.99 8.64 -1.48
C ALA A 137 19.27 9.68 -0.37
N ALA A 138 18.86 10.93 -0.62
CA ALA A 138 18.86 11.96 0.42
C ALA A 138 18.02 11.46 1.61
N PRO A 139 18.45 11.71 2.86
CA PRO A 139 17.65 11.39 4.02
C PRO A 139 16.26 12.02 3.89
N PRO A 140 15.18 11.32 4.26
CA PRO A 140 13.88 11.98 4.37
C PRO A 140 13.94 13.06 5.46
N GLU A 141 13.11 14.09 5.31
CA GLU A 141 12.75 14.97 6.43
C GLU A 141 12.29 14.11 7.64
N PRO A 142 12.64 14.46 8.89
CA PRO A 142 12.24 13.68 10.06
C PRO A 142 10.72 13.51 10.10
N ARG A 143 10.26 12.27 9.96
CA ARG A 143 8.85 11.87 10.07
C ARG A 143 8.81 10.49 10.70
N ASP A 144 7.77 10.22 11.48
CA ASP A 144 7.55 8.86 11.98
C ASP A 144 7.42 7.90 10.79
N PRO A 145 8.13 6.75 10.80
CA PRO A 145 8.11 5.82 9.69
C PRO A 145 6.72 5.21 9.47
N PHE A 146 5.88 5.22 10.52
CA PHE A 146 4.47 4.87 10.48
C PHE A 146 3.71 5.82 11.40
#